data_AF-A0A833AQ59-F1
#
_entry.id   AF-A0A833AQ59-F1
#
_cell.length_a   1.000
_cell.length_b   1.000
_cell.length_c   1.000
_cell.angle_alpha   90.00
_cell.angle_beta   90.00
_cell.angle_gamma   90.00
#
_symmetry.space_group_name_H-M   'P 1'
#
loop_
_entity.id
_entity.type
_entity.pdbx_description
1 polymer ?
#
loop_
_entity_poly.entity_id
_entity_poly.type
_entity_poly.pdbx_seq_one_letter_code
_entity_poly.pdbx_strand_id
1 'polypeptide(L)'
;MQKLNLADVTLYVEENIETFHQKRIQSIDKLKLNRILKRKNPYLFKAKYCLTSEQIIRGIVDAHISSSEEGIFGDWLEGLAIYINSKVFGGYKSGITGIDLEFDHK
;
A
#
# COMPACT_ATOMS: atom_id res chain seq x y z
N MET A 1 -6.49 -7.59 -28.52
CA MET A 1 -6.97 -7.65 -27.12
C MET A 1 -7.52 -9.03 -26.78
N GLN A 2 -6.94 -9.73 -25.81
CA GLN A 2 -7.48 -11.02 -25.35
C GLN A 2 -8.60 -10.84 -24.32
N LYS A 3 -9.57 -11.76 -24.29
CA LYS A 3 -10.63 -11.74 -23.28
C LYS A 3 -10.05 -12.15 -21.94
N LEU A 4 -10.12 -11.26 -20.96
CA LEU A 4 -9.67 -11.53 -19.58
C LEU A 4 -10.57 -12.58 -18.92
N ASN A 5 -9.96 -13.62 -18.35
CA ASN A 5 -10.63 -14.55 -17.46
C ASN A 5 -10.58 -14.01 -16.03
N LEU A 6 -11.73 -13.71 -15.42
CA LEU A 6 -11.78 -13.20 -14.05
C LEU A 6 -11.33 -14.24 -13.02
N ALA A 7 -11.46 -15.55 -13.32
CA ALA A 7 -10.96 -16.59 -12.42
C ALA A 7 -9.43 -16.52 -12.25
N ASP A 8 -8.70 -16.24 -13.34
CA ASP A 8 -7.24 -16.05 -13.33
C ASP A 8 -6.83 -14.81 -12.49
N VAL A 9 -7.68 -13.78 -12.46
CA VAL A 9 -7.46 -12.56 -11.67
C VAL A 9 -7.72 -12.85 -10.19
N THR A 10 -8.82 -13.53 -9.87
CA THR A 10 -9.13 -13.94 -8.50
C THR A 10 -8.01 -14.80 -7.93
N LEU A 11 -7.55 -15.80 -8.67
CA LEU A 11 -6.45 -16.66 -8.24
C LEU A 11 -5.17 -15.87 -7.98
N TYR A 12 -4.80 -14.96 -8.90
CA TYR A 12 -3.63 -14.10 -8.71
C TYR A 12 -3.75 -13.25 -7.44
N VAL A 13 -4.93 -12.67 -7.19
CA VAL A 13 -5.17 -11.89 -5.97
C VAL A 13 -5.01 -12.77 -4.74
N GLU A 14 -5.63 -13.95 -4.70
CA GLU A 14 -5.53 -14.88 -3.57
C GLU A 14 -4.09 -15.31 -3.28
N GLU A 15 -3.30 -15.60 -4.31
CA GLU A 15 -1.90 -16.02 -4.17
C GLU A 15 -0.96 -14.89 -3.74
N ASN A 16 -1.27 -13.63 -4.06
CA ASN A 16 -0.34 -12.51 -3.88
C ASN A 16 -0.77 -11.50 -2.80
N ILE A 17 -2.01 -11.53 -2.32
CA ILE A 17 -2.51 -10.58 -1.30
C ILE A 17 -1.77 -10.71 0.05
N GLU A 18 -1.22 -11.88 0.35
CA GLU A 18 -0.44 -12.08 1.58
C GLU A 18 0.75 -11.10 1.66
N THR A 19 1.39 -10.80 0.52
CA THR A 19 2.53 -9.88 0.47
C THR A 19 2.16 -8.46 0.93
N PHE A 20 0.95 -8.00 0.60
CA PHE A 20 0.41 -6.73 1.08
C PHE A 20 0.25 -6.74 2.60
N HIS A 21 -0.36 -7.79 3.15
CA HIS A 21 -0.56 -7.93 4.60
C HIS A 21 0.76 -8.04 5.36
N GLN A 22 1.74 -8.79 4.84
CA GLN A 22 3.08 -8.91 5.42
C GLN A 22 3.80 -7.56 5.44
N LYS A 23 3.80 -6.81 4.33
CA LYS A 23 4.38 -5.44 4.28
C LYS A 23 3.69 -4.51 5.28
N ARG A 24 2.37 -4.59 5.43
CA ARG A 24 1.60 -3.79 6.40
C ARG A 24 2.01 -4.10 7.84
N ILE A 25 2.18 -5.37 8.19
CA ILE A 25 2.67 -5.78 9.53
C ILE A 25 4.10 -5.26 9.75
N GLN A 26 5.00 -5.45 8.78
CA GLN A 26 6.38 -4.98 8.88
C GLN A 26 6.49 -3.45 9.04
N SER A 27 5.56 -2.68 8.45
CA SER A 27 5.48 -1.23 8.64
C SER A 27 5.26 -0.86 10.11
N ILE A 28 4.49 -1.66 10.83
CA ILE A 28 4.20 -1.49 12.26
C ILE A 28 5.36 -2.01 13.11
N ASP A 29 5.94 -3.18 12.79
CA ASP A 29 7.06 -3.77 13.56
C ASP A 29 8.30 -2.86 13.61
N LYS A 30 8.51 -2.05 12.57
CA LYS A 30 9.63 -1.09 12.49
C LYS A 30 9.38 0.19 13.30
N LEU A 31 8.19 0.37 13.87
CA LEU A 31 7.85 1.54 14.66
C LEU A 31 8.61 1.56 15.98
N LYS A 32 9.18 2.72 16.31
CA LYS A 32 9.79 2.98 17.61
C LYS A 32 9.09 4.14 18.28
N LEU A 33 8.68 3.98 19.53
CA LEU A 33 7.94 5.00 20.29
C LEU A 33 8.62 6.38 20.21
N ASN A 34 9.94 6.43 20.41
CA ASN A 34 10.72 7.66 20.35
C ASN A 34 10.75 8.35 18.97
N ARG A 35 10.51 7.62 17.87
CA ARG A 35 10.38 8.18 16.52
C ARG A 35 8.96 8.68 16.30
N ILE A 36 7.97 7.91 16.74
CA ILE A 36 6.55 8.19 16.53
C ILE A 36 6.13 9.46 17.28
N LEU A 37 6.58 9.63 18.53
CA LEU A 37 6.28 10.80 19.36
C LEU A 37 6.83 12.12 18.76
N LYS A 38 7.86 12.06 17.90
CA LYS A 38 8.44 13.25 17.24
C LYS A 38 7.66 13.71 16.01
N ARG A 39 6.72 12.91 15.49
CA ARG A 39 6.04 13.19 14.21
C ARG A 39 4.94 14.24 14.29
N LYS A 40 4.42 14.54 15.48
CA LYS A 40 3.36 15.54 15.67
C LYS A 40 3.69 16.49 16.80
N ASN A 41 3.26 17.74 16.64
CA ASN A 41 3.38 18.75 17.68
C ASN A 41 2.46 18.36 18.88
N PRO A 42 3.00 18.25 20.11
CA PRO A 42 2.22 17.93 21.31
C PRO A 42 0.96 18.80 21.50
N TYR A 43 1.01 20.05 21.05
CA TYR A 43 -0.12 20.99 21.12
C TYR A 43 -1.36 20.49 20.36
N LEU A 44 -1.18 19.73 19.27
CA LEU A 44 -2.29 19.20 18.49
C LEU A 44 -3.14 18.20 19.29
N PHE A 45 -2.53 17.44 20.21
CA PHE A 45 -3.28 16.52 21.07
C PHE A 45 -4.11 17.28 22.11
N LYS A 46 -3.59 18.40 22.62
CA LYS A 46 -4.35 19.31 23.49
C LYS A 46 -5.54 19.92 22.75
N ALA A 47 -5.33 20.37 21.51
CA ALA A 47 -6.40 20.94 20.67
C ALA A 47 -7.49 19.90 20.32
N LYS A 48 -7.12 18.62 20.17
CA LYS A 48 -8.04 17.50 19.93
C LYS A 48 -8.69 16.94 21.21
N TYR A 49 -8.45 17.56 22.37
CA TYR A 49 -8.97 17.10 23.65
C TYR A 49 -8.61 15.62 23.95
N CYS A 50 -7.36 15.22 23.63
CA CYS A 50 -6.86 13.91 24.03
C CYS A 50 -6.56 13.92 25.54
N LEU A 51 -7.28 13.09 26.29
CA LEU A 51 -7.21 12.99 27.75
C LEU A 51 -6.32 11.84 28.23
N THR A 52 -6.07 10.84 27.39
CA THR A 52 -5.31 9.65 27.76
C THR A 52 -4.08 9.47 26.87
N SER A 53 -3.05 8.82 27.41
CA SER A 53 -1.88 8.39 26.64
C SER A 53 -2.29 7.47 25.49
N GLU A 54 -3.27 6.61 25.73
CA GLU A 54 -3.84 5.69 24.76
C GLU A 54 -4.40 6.43 23.52
N GLN A 55 -5.16 7.51 23.70
CA GLN A 55 -5.68 8.31 22.59
C GLN A 55 -4.57 8.97 21.77
N ILE A 56 -3.51 9.41 22.43
CA ILE A 56 -2.33 9.98 21.75
C ILE A 56 -1.65 8.90 20.92
N ILE A 57 -1.33 7.76 21.52
CA ILE A 57 -0.62 6.67 20.85
C ILE A 57 -1.46 6.11 19.70
N ARG A 58 -2.74 5.80 19.91
CA ARG A 58 -3.67 5.34 18.87
C ARG A 58 -3.72 6.32 17.71
N GLY A 59 -3.92 7.62 17.99
CA GLY A 59 -3.99 8.63 16.94
C GLY A 59 -2.70 8.78 16.10
N ILE A 60 -1.52 8.52 16.66
CA ILE A 60 -0.28 8.53 15.87
C ILE A 60 -0.09 7.22 15.09
N VAL A 61 -0.42 6.07 15.70
CA VAL A 61 -0.31 4.76 15.06
C VAL A 61 -1.28 4.65 13.88
N ASP A 62 -2.54 5.04 14.06
CA ASP A 62 -3.55 5.05 12.99
C ASP A 62 -3.11 5.92 11.81
N ALA A 63 -2.57 7.11 12.11
CA ALA A 63 -2.04 8.00 11.08
C ALA A 63 -0.83 7.40 10.35
N HIS A 64 0.03 6.65 11.06
CA HIS A 64 1.16 5.94 10.43
C HIS A 64 0.66 4.83 9.52
N ILE A 65 -0.26 3.98 9.99
CA ILE A 65 -0.83 2.89 9.20
C ILE A 65 -1.45 3.46 7.93
N SER A 66 -2.35 4.44 8.07
CA SER A 66 -3.04 5.09 6.96
C SER A 66 -2.07 5.70 5.94
N SER A 67 -1.04 6.42 6.39
CA SER A 67 -0.05 7.02 5.48
C SER A 67 0.85 5.97 4.81
N SER A 68 1.16 4.86 5.47
CA SER A 68 1.99 3.80 4.88
C SER A 68 1.19 2.90 3.93
N GLU A 69 -0.11 2.76 4.16
CA GLU A 69 -0.99 1.89 3.40
C GLU A 69 -1.14 2.34 1.95
N GLU A 70 -1.14 3.65 1.70
CA GLU A 70 -1.18 4.20 0.32
C GLU A 70 -0.03 3.65 -0.54
N GLY A 71 1.22 3.73 -0.05
CA GLY A 71 2.37 3.21 -0.79
C GLY A 71 2.38 1.68 -0.88
N ILE A 72 2.09 0.99 0.22
CA ILE A 72 2.11 -0.48 0.26
C ILE A 72 1.03 -1.07 -0.66
N PHE A 73 -0.16 -0.48 -0.64
CA PHE A 73 -1.27 -0.90 -1.50
C PHE A 73 -1.05 -0.47 -2.95
N GLY A 74 -0.48 0.71 -3.18
CA GLY A 74 -0.07 1.18 -4.51
C GLY A 74 0.89 0.21 -5.19
N ASP A 75 1.98 -0.19 -4.51
CA ASP A 75 2.93 -1.20 -4.99
C ASP A 75 2.23 -2.51 -5.37
N TRP A 76 1.26 -2.95 -4.55
CA TRP A 76 0.54 -4.20 -4.79
C TRP A 76 -0.41 -4.10 -5.99
N LEU A 77 -1.14 -2.98 -6.11
CA LEU A 77 -1.99 -2.69 -7.24
C LEU A 77 -1.22 -2.56 -8.55
N GLU A 78 0.00 -2.01 -8.50
CA GLU A 78 0.90 -1.95 -9.66
C GLU A 78 1.19 -3.38 -10.17
N GLY A 79 1.52 -4.30 -9.27
CA GLY A 79 1.71 -5.73 -9.61
C GLY A 79 0.48 -6.36 -10.26
N LEU A 80 -0.71 -6.09 -9.70
CA LEU A 80 -1.98 -6.54 -10.29
C LEU A 80 -2.22 -5.96 -11.69
N ALA A 81 -1.93 -4.67 -11.88
CA ALA A 81 -2.06 -4.00 -13.18
C ALA A 81 -1.12 -4.61 -14.23
N ILE A 82 0.13 -4.89 -13.86
CA ILE A 82 1.11 -5.59 -14.70
C ILE A 82 0.58 -6.98 -15.09
N TYR A 83 0.06 -7.75 -14.13
CA TYR A 83 -0.50 -9.07 -14.39
C TYR A 83 -1.65 -9.02 -15.40
N ILE A 84 -2.65 -8.16 -15.17
CA ILE A 84 -3.79 -7.99 -16.07
C ILE A 84 -3.32 -7.55 -17.47
N ASN A 85 -2.41 -6.59 -17.54
CA ASN A 85 -1.87 -6.10 -18.81
C ASN A 85 -1.14 -7.21 -19.58
N SER A 86 -0.37 -8.05 -18.89
CA SER A 86 0.29 -9.21 -19.51
C SER A 86 -0.71 -10.21 -20.11
N LYS A 87 -1.88 -10.40 -19.47
CA LYS A 87 -2.92 -11.31 -19.94
C LYS A 87 -3.70 -10.76 -21.13
N VAL A 88 -3.97 -9.45 -21.15
CA VAL A 88 -4.85 -8.83 -22.15
C VAL A 88 -4.08 -8.36 -23.39
N PHE A 89 -2.90 -7.78 -23.17
CA PHE A 89 -2.10 -7.11 -24.19
C PHE A 89 -0.68 -7.70 -24.34
N GLY A 90 -0.28 -8.68 -23.53
CA GLY A 90 1.10 -9.18 -23.54
C GLY A 90 2.10 -8.16 -23.02
N GLY A 91 1.63 -7.15 -22.29
CA GLY A 91 2.44 -6.07 -21.76
C GLY A 91 3.30 -6.46 -20.57
N TYR A 92 4.23 -5.58 -20.22
CA TYR A 92 5.17 -5.75 -19.13
C TYR A 92 5.48 -4.41 -18.44
N LYS A 93 6.17 -4.49 -17.30
CA LYS A 93 6.59 -3.30 -16.54
C LYS A 93 7.63 -2.52 -17.34
N SER A 94 7.42 -1.21 -17.51
CA SER A 94 8.35 -0.35 -18.22
C SER A 94 9.68 -0.22 -17.46
N GLY A 95 10.78 -0.08 -18.21
CA GLY A 95 12.08 0.32 -17.67
C GLY A 95 12.26 1.84 -17.59
N ILE A 96 11.31 2.61 -18.11
CA ILE A 96 11.39 4.08 -18.22
C ILE A 96 10.80 4.71 -16.96
N THR A 97 11.56 5.61 -16.34
CA THR A 97 11.09 6.31 -15.14
C THR A 97 9.82 7.12 -15.43
N GLY A 98 8.78 6.91 -14.61
CA GLY A 98 7.50 7.61 -14.75
C GLY A 98 6.52 6.94 -15.72
N ILE A 99 6.87 5.79 -16.30
CA ILE A 99 5.97 4.94 -17.07
C ILE A 99 5.83 3.61 -16.32
N ASP A 100 4.59 3.16 -16.12
CA ASP A 100 4.35 1.90 -15.39
C ASP A 100 4.35 0.69 -16.35
N LEU A 101 3.72 0.82 -17.52
CA LEU A 101 3.42 -0.30 -18.41
C LEU A 101 3.79 0.00 -19.85
N GLU A 102 4.36 -1.00 -20.53
CA GLU A 102 4.60 -1.00 -21.97
C GLU A 102 3.85 -2.17 -22.61
N PHE A 103 3.14 -1.91 -23.70
CA PHE A 103 2.41 -2.91 -24.48
C PHE A 103 2.08 -2.38 -25.88
N ASP A 104 2.03 -3.30 -26.84
CA ASP A 104 1.62 -2.98 -28.21
C ASP A 104 0.11 -3.14 -28.37
N HIS A 105 -0.51 -2.19 -29.05
CA HIS A 105 -1.89 -2.34 -29.50
C HIS A 105 -1.91 -3.08 -30.84
N LYS A 106 -2.25 -4.38 -30.83
CA LYS A 106 -2.61 -5.16 -32.03
C LYS A 106 -4.11 -5.37 -32.10
#